data_AF-A0A7C5JWB1-F1
#
_entry.id   AF-A0A7C5JWB1-F1
#
_cell.length_a   1.000
_cell.length_b   1.000
_cell.length_c   1.000
_cell.angle_alpha   90.00
_cell.angle_beta   90.00
_cell.angle_gamma   90.00
#
_symmetry.space_group_name_H-M   'P 1'
#
loop_
_entity.id
_entity.type
_entity.pdbx_description
1 polymer ?
#
loop_
_entity_poly.entity_id
_entity_poly.type
_entity_poly.pdbx_seq_one_letter_code
_entity_poly.pdbx_strand_id
1 'polypeptide(L)'
;MTAQPKQPPRGGRIPIQLPADLRPSYANFALITNSRSEIVLDFAQIMPQVPQARVQARIIMTSLNAKLLHRALGEHLSRYENQFGEIVLPEGNSLADQLFRSPHDEPEGEA
;
A
#
# COMPACT_ATOMS: atom_id res chain seq x y z
N MET A 1 0.75 -50.96 -11.13
CA MET A 1 1.61 -49.93 -10.50
C MET A 1 0.91 -48.58 -10.68
N THR A 2 0.23 -48.07 -9.65
CA THR A 2 -0.48 -46.79 -9.69
C THR A 2 0.45 -45.69 -9.16
N ALA A 3 0.77 -44.72 -10.00
CA ALA A 3 1.59 -43.57 -9.63
C ALA A 3 0.78 -42.59 -8.77
N GLN A 4 1.31 -42.26 -7.58
CA GLN A 4 0.74 -41.26 -6.69
C GLN A 4 1.01 -39.84 -7.24
N PRO A 5 0.01 -38.93 -7.26
CA PRO A 5 0.21 -37.56 -7.70
C PRO A 5 1.05 -36.79 -6.66
N LYS A 6 2.20 -36.26 -7.11
CA LYS A 6 3.07 -35.39 -6.30
C LYS A 6 2.30 -34.11 -5.96
N GLN A 7 2.01 -33.91 -4.67
CA GLN A 7 1.48 -32.65 -4.16
C GLN A 7 2.49 -31.52 -4.46
N PRO A 8 2.03 -30.34 -4.91
CA PRO A 8 2.90 -29.21 -5.17
C PRO A 8 3.62 -28.81 -3.86
N PRO A 9 4.89 -28.37 -3.95
CA PRO A 9 5.67 -28.01 -2.77
C PRO A 9 4.94 -26.88 -2.03
N ARG A 10 4.50 -27.16 -0.80
CA ARG A 10 4.02 -26.13 0.12
C ARG A 10 5.22 -25.23 0.42
N GLY A 11 5.24 -24.03 -0.16
CA GLY A 11 6.26 -23.02 0.11
C GLY A 11 6.40 -22.85 1.63
N GLY A 12 7.61 -23.09 2.14
CA GLY A 12 7.88 -23.06 3.57
C GLY A 12 7.55 -21.69 4.14
N ARG A 13 6.75 -21.66 5.22
CA ARG A 13 6.56 -20.43 6.00
C ARG A 13 7.89 -20.14 6.68
N ILE A 14 8.58 -19.10 6.23
CA ILE A 14 9.77 -18.59 6.91
C ILE A 14 9.31 -18.13 8.30
N PRO A 15 9.93 -18.59 9.39
CA PRO A 15 9.61 -18.09 10.72
C PRO A 15 9.92 -16.59 10.78
N ILE A 16 8.91 -15.79 11.11
CA ILE A 16 9.04 -14.34 11.23
C ILE A 16 9.29 -14.02 12.70
N GLN A 17 10.41 -13.36 12.99
CA GLN A 17 10.70 -12.85 14.33
C GLN A 17 10.30 -11.37 14.41
N LEU A 18 9.43 -11.04 15.37
CA LEU A 18 9.11 -9.65 15.69
C LEU A 18 10.02 -9.18 16.83
N PRO A 19 10.87 -8.16 16.62
CA PRO A 19 11.62 -7.53 17.69
C PRO A 19 10.68 -6.95 18.76
N ALA A 20 11.04 -7.09 20.04
CA ALA A 20 10.22 -6.61 21.15
C ALA A 20 10.12 -5.07 21.21
N ASP A 21 11.08 -4.37 20.62
CA ASP A 21 11.17 -2.91 20.55
C ASP A 21 10.60 -2.34 19.23
N LEU A 22 10.05 -3.19 18.36
CA LEU A 22 9.43 -2.76 17.11
C LEU A 22 8.20 -1.88 17.41
N ARG A 23 8.31 -0.59 17.11
CA ARG A 23 7.19 0.35 17.26
C ARG A 23 6.32 0.36 16.01
N PRO A 24 5.01 0.06 16.12
CA PRO A 24 4.11 0.18 14.99
C PRO A 24 4.02 1.64 14.55
N SER A 25 3.96 1.85 13.24
CA SER A 25 3.77 3.18 12.63
C SER A 25 2.41 3.24 11.96
N TYR A 26 1.60 4.23 12.32
CA TYR A 26 0.37 4.52 11.60
C TYR A 26 0.70 5.30 10.32
N ALA A 27 0.02 5.01 9.22
CA ALA A 27 0.10 5.78 7.98
C ALA A 27 -1.27 5.79 7.31
N ASN A 28 -1.68 6.97 6.84
CA ASN A 28 -2.91 7.17 6.06
C ASN A 28 -2.61 7.59 4.61
N PHE A 29 -1.33 7.66 4.26
CA PHE A 29 -0.85 8.01 2.94
C PHE A 29 0.43 7.23 2.62
N ALA A 30 0.61 6.87 1.36
CA ALA A 30 1.84 6.26 0.88
C ALA A 30 2.27 6.91 -0.45
N LEU A 31 3.51 7.36 -0.51
CA LEU A 31 4.13 7.81 -1.77
C LEU A 31 4.97 6.66 -2.32
N ILE A 32 4.75 6.33 -3.60
CA ILE A 32 5.48 5.28 -4.29
C ILE A 32 6.35 5.93 -5.36
N THR A 33 7.66 5.70 -5.28
CA THR A 33 8.60 6.09 -6.34
C THR A 33 9.39 4.86 -6.80
N ASN A 34 9.87 4.87 -8.03
CA ASN A 34 10.53 3.70 -8.60
C ASN A 34 11.70 4.06 -9.51
N SER A 35 12.66 3.15 -9.55
CA SER A 35 13.69 3.04 -10.59
C SER A 35 13.48 1.74 -11.37
N ARG A 36 14.44 1.34 -12.21
CA ARG A 36 14.40 0.00 -12.85
C ARG A 36 14.59 -1.14 -11.84
N SER A 37 15.40 -0.92 -10.81
CA SER A 37 15.81 -1.97 -9.86
C SER A 37 14.98 -1.99 -8.58
N GLU A 38 14.61 -0.81 -8.10
CA GLU A 38 14.03 -0.62 -6.77
C GLU A 38 12.71 0.14 -6.82
N ILE A 39 11.80 -0.22 -5.91
CA ILE A 39 10.59 0.48 -5.52
C ILE A 39 10.81 1.04 -4.12
N VAL A 40 10.52 2.32 -3.93
CA VAL A 40 10.53 2.99 -2.62
C VAL A 40 9.10 3.30 -2.21
N LEU A 41 8.73 2.84 -1.02
CA LEU A 41 7.45 3.06 -0.37
C LEU A 41 7.66 3.98 0.84
N ASP A 42 7.19 5.21 0.74
CA ASP A 42 7.20 6.17 1.83
C ASP A 42 5.82 6.23 2.48
N PHE A 43 5.68 5.56 3.64
CA PHE A 43 4.48 5.61 4.45
C PHE A 43 4.48 6.88 5.29
N ALA A 44 3.48 7.73 5.10
CA ALA A 44 3.40 9.02 5.73
C ALA A 44 2.06 9.24 6.43
N GLN A 45 2.06 10.24 7.31
CA GLN A 45 0.88 10.75 7.98
C GLN A 45 0.57 12.16 7.50
N ILE A 46 -0.69 12.36 7.11
CA ILE A 46 -1.27 13.66 6.82
C ILE A 46 -2.31 13.94 7.90
N MET A 47 -2.12 15.05 8.61
CA MET A 47 -2.99 15.47 9.71
C MET A 47 -3.73 16.74 9.31
N PRO A 48 -5.00 16.91 9.73
CA PRO A 48 -5.70 18.19 9.58
C PRO A 48 -4.87 19.33 10.19
N GLN A 49 -4.86 20.49 9.53
CA GLN A 49 -4.14 21.69 9.97
C GLN A 49 -2.59 21.59 9.97
N VAL A 50 -2.01 20.46 9.57
CA VAL A 50 -0.57 20.32 9.37
C VAL A 50 -0.28 20.36 7.87
N PRO A 51 0.41 21.38 7.36
CA PRO A 51 0.57 21.59 5.92
C PRO A 51 1.58 20.63 5.26
N GLN A 52 2.28 19.81 6.04
CA GLN A 52 3.28 18.86 5.53
C GLN A 52 2.98 17.44 5.99
N ALA A 53 3.03 16.52 5.03
CA ALA A 53 3.04 15.09 5.32
C ALA A 53 4.34 14.70 6.02
N ARG A 54 4.24 13.88 7.07
CA ARG A 54 5.41 13.35 7.78
C ARG A 54 5.62 11.89 7.42
N VAL A 55 6.78 11.57 6.83
CA VAL A 55 7.18 10.18 6.60
C VAL A 55 7.47 9.50 7.93
N GLN A 56 6.79 8.38 8.19
CA GLN A 56 6.95 7.57 9.39
C GLN A 56 7.83 6.34 9.14
N ALA A 57 7.74 5.76 7.95
CA ALA A 57 8.57 4.64 7.54
C ALA A 57 8.86 4.69 6.05
N ARG A 58 10.10 4.34 5.68
CA ARG A 58 10.53 4.12 4.30
C ARG A 58 10.93 2.68 4.13
N ILE A 59 10.31 2.00 3.17
CA ILE A 59 10.66 0.64 2.79
C ILE A 59 11.16 0.66 1.35
N ILE A 60 12.34 0.07 1.12
CA ILE A 60 12.94 -0.06 -0.22
C ILE A 60 12.96 -1.54 -0.57
N MET A 61 12.46 -1.87 -1.76
CA MET A 61 12.31 -3.24 -2.22
C MET A 61 12.71 -3.36 -3.67
N THR A 62 13.33 -4.49 -4.03
CA THR A 62 13.52 -4.82 -5.44
C THR A 62 12.17 -4.89 -6.16
N SER A 63 12.16 -4.59 -7.45
CA SER A 63 10.95 -4.66 -8.29
C SER A 63 10.24 -6.03 -8.20
N LEU A 64 11.00 -7.12 -8.05
CA LEU A 64 10.44 -8.47 -7.84
C LEU A 64 9.69 -8.57 -6.51
N ASN A 65 10.32 -8.15 -5.42
CA ASN A 65 9.73 -8.26 -4.09
C ASN A 65 8.49 -7.37 -3.94
N ALA A 66 8.51 -6.17 -4.53
CA ALA A 66 7.34 -5.28 -4.57
C ALA A 66 6.17 -5.93 -5.33
N LYS A 67 6.43 -6.62 -6.44
CA LYS A 67 5.39 -7.34 -7.19
C LYS A 67 4.80 -8.52 -6.40
N LEU A 68 5.64 -9.24 -5.64
CA LEU A 68 5.17 -10.29 -4.73
C LEU A 68 4.31 -9.72 -3.61
N LEU A 69 4.73 -8.59 -3.01
CA LEU A 69 3.95 -7.87 -2.00
C LEU A 69 2.58 -7.45 -2.54
N HIS A 70 2.53 -6.82 -3.72
CA HIS A 70 1.27 -6.38 -4.32
C HIS A 70 0.27 -7.54 -4.51
N ARG A 71 0.74 -8.68 -5.02
CA ARG A 71 -0.12 -9.88 -5.19
C ARG A 71 -0.65 -10.39 -3.86
N ALA A 72 0.24 -10.53 -2.87
CA ALA A 72 -0.15 -11.00 -1.54
C ALA A 72 -1.12 -10.03 -0.85
N LEU A 73 -0.89 -8.72 -0.98
CA LEU A 73 -1.76 -7.68 -0.42
C LEU A 73 -3.13 -7.69 -1.09
N GLY A 74 -3.19 -7.75 -2.42
CA GLY A 74 -4.46 -7.83 -3.16
C GLY A 74 -5.29 -9.04 -2.72
N GLU A 75 -4.66 -10.22 -2.59
CA GLU A 75 -5.34 -11.43 -2.13
C GLU A 75 -5.89 -11.29 -0.68
N HIS A 76 -5.14 -10.60 0.20
CA HIS A 76 -5.61 -10.31 1.55
C HIS A 76 -6.75 -9.31 1.58
N LEU A 77 -6.70 -8.25 0.75
CA LEU A 77 -7.78 -7.27 0.65
C LEU A 77 -9.06 -7.91 0.13
N SER A 78 -8.98 -8.74 -0.93
CA SER A 78 -10.16 -9.45 -1.44
C SER A 78 -10.77 -10.38 -0.38
N ARG A 79 -9.96 -11.08 0.42
CA ARG A 79 -10.48 -11.87 1.55
C ARG A 79 -11.13 -11.01 2.62
N TYR A 80 -10.50 -9.88 2.95
CA TYR A 80 -11.04 -8.92 3.91
C TYR A 80 -12.40 -8.41 3.44
N GLU A 81 -12.54 -8.01 2.19
CA GLU A 81 -13.79 -7.50 1.63
C GLU A 81 -14.90 -8.56 1.59
N ASN A 82 -14.55 -9.81 1.24
CA ASN A 82 -15.50 -10.92 1.32
C ASN A 82 -16.04 -11.16 2.75
N GLN A 83 -15.26 -10.79 3.78
CA GLN A 83 -15.63 -10.99 5.18
C GLN A 83 -16.33 -9.77 5.79
N PHE A 84 -15.89 -8.57 5.47
CA PHE A 84 -16.28 -7.33 6.14
C PHE A 84 -17.07 -6.36 5.25
N GLY A 85 -17.23 -6.67 3.97
CA GLY A 85 -17.83 -5.80 2.96
C GLY A 85 -16.80 -5.05 2.12
N GLU A 86 -17.24 -4.55 0.98
CA GLU A 86 -16.41 -3.81 0.01
C GLU A 86 -15.78 -2.56 0.64
N ILE A 87 -14.50 -2.33 0.33
CA ILE A 87 -13.82 -1.09 0.66
C ILE A 87 -14.26 -0.04 -0.36
N VAL A 88 -15.23 0.78 0.02
CA VAL A 88 -15.71 1.87 -0.82
C VAL A 88 -14.58 2.88 -1.03
N LEU A 89 -14.13 2.96 -2.26
CA LEU A 89 -13.22 4.01 -2.68
C LEU A 89 -14.01 5.32 -2.80
N PRO A 90 -13.50 6.46 -2.33
CA PRO A 90 -14.14 7.75 -2.54
C PRO A 90 -14.42 7.97 -4.05
N GLU A 91 -15.68 8.20 -4.42
CA GLU A 91 -16.03 8.52 -5.81
C GLU A 91 -15.67 9.98 -6.14
N GLY A 92 -14.88 10.16 -7.19
CA GLY A 92 -14.31 11.47 -7.60
C GLY A 92 -12.96 11.74 -6.95
N ASN A 93 -12.05 12.37 -7.73
CA ASN A 93 -10.72 12.88 -7.34
C ASN A 93 -10.15 12.20 -6.10
N SER A 94 -9.28 11.20 -6.33
CA SER A 94 -8.61 10.39 -5.31
C SER A 94 -8.12 11.23 -4.12
N LEU A 95 -7.86 10.60 -2.97
CA LEU A 95 -7.23 11.29 -1.84
C LEU A 95 -6.00 12.12 -2.27
N ALA A 96 -5.25 11.65 -3.27
CA ALA A 96 -4.17 12.43 -3.88
C ALA A 96 -4.70 13.73 -4.53
N ASP A 97 -5.74 13.67 -5.35
CA ASP A 97 -6.32 14.82 -6.02
C ASP A 97 -6.92 15.86 -5.05
N GLN A 98 -7.48 15.43 -3.90
CA GLN A 98 -7.97 16.36 -2.87
C GLN A 98 -6.84 17.03 -2.07
N LEU A 99 -5.70 16.33 -1.91
CA LEU A 99 -4.52 16.85 -1.23
C LEU A 99 -3.69 17.79 -2.10
N PHE A 100 -3.75 17.65 -3.43
CA PHE A 100 -3.01 18.46 -4.39
C PHE A 100 -3.82 19.55 -5.09
N ARG A 101 -5.12 19.73 -4.79
CA ARG A 101 -5.86 20.93 -5.22
C ARG A 101 -5.18 22.16 -4.61
N SER A 102 -4.54 22.94 -5.47
CA SER A 102 -3.97 24.22 -5.08
C SER A 102 -5.13 25.21 -4.81
N PRO A 103 -5.00 26.15 -3.87
CA PRO A 103 -6.02 27.19 -3.63
C PRO A 103 -6.33 28.08 -4.84
N HIS A 104 -5.62 27.92 -5.96
CA HIS A 104 -5.75 28.71 -7.17
C HIS A 104 -6.56 28.04 -8.30
N ASP A 105 -7.04 26.81 -8.11
CA ASP A 105 -7.99 26.21 -9.06
C ASP A 105 -9.41 26.65 -8.71
N GLU A 106 -9.67 27.96 -8.74
CA GLU A 106 -11.05 28.43 -8.96
C GLU A 106 -11.39 28.17 -10.43
N PRO A 107 -12.59 27.67 -10.76
CA PRO A 107 -13.03 27.66 -12.14
C PRO A 107 -13.08 29.11 -12.61
N GLU A 108 -12.20 29.48 -13.55
CA GLU A 108 -12.33 30.71 -14.31
C GLU A 108 -13.77 30.75 -14.84
N GLY A 109 -14.48 31.81 -14.44
CA GLY A 109 -15.92 31.89 -14.51
C GLY A 109 -16.51 31.53 -15.87
N GLU A 110 -17.69 30.92 -15.81
CA GLU A 110 -18.65 30.97 -16.89
C GLU A 110 -18.79 32.42 -17.37
N ALA A 111 -18.46 32.66 -18.64
CA ALA A 111 -18.87 33.82 -19.42
C ALA A 111 -19.67 33.33 -20.64
#